data_AF-A0A7S7ZN03-F1
#
_entry.id   AF-A0A7S7ZN03-F1
#
_cell.length_a   1.000
_cell.length_b   1.000
_cell.length_c   1.000
_cell.angle_alpha   90.00
_cell.angle_beta   90.00
_cell.angle_gamma   90.00
#
_symmetry.space_group_name_H-M   'P 1'
#
loop_
_entity.id
_entity.type
_entity.pdbx_description
1 polymer ?
#
loop_
_entity_poly.entity_id
_entity_poly.type
_entity_poly.pdbx_seq_one_letter_code
_entity_poly.pdbx_strand_id
1 'polypeptide(L)'
;MAWFLNFYRCGRCRKIWTDEWSCTCDDECPHCGFSDMTPFNSEDLTELIVEENKKFVVLRSSENAEDDPDYEELGRFATRDAAKEFLRSHQPN
;
A
#
# COMPACT_ATOMS: atom_id res chain seq x y z
N MET A 1 -1.73 -3.45 -9.74
CA MET A 1 -0.32 -3.00 -9.71
C MET A 1 0.14 -3.15 -8.28
N ALA A 2 1.44 -3.31 -8.00
CA ALA A 2 1.88 -3.26 -6.62
C ALA A 2 1.64 -1.84 -6.07
N TRP A 3 1.21 -1.71 -4.82
CA TRP A 3 1.02 -0.41 -4.18
C TRP A 3 1.61 -0.43 -2.78
N PHE A 4 2.36 0.60 -2.42
CA PHE A 4 3.11 0.63 -1.17
C PHE A 4 2.93 1.95 -0.44
N LEU A 5 2.80 1.87 0.88
CA LEU A 5 3.01 3.01 1.77
C LEU A 5 4.46 3.00 2.23
N ASN A 6 5.26 3.88 1.63
CA ASN A 6 6.67 4.05 1.90
C ASN A 6 6.88 4.95 3.12
N PHE A 7 7.78 4.57 4.02
CA PHE A 7 8.14 5.33 5.22
C PHE A 7 9.57 5.85 5.08
N TYR A 8 9.73 7.15 5.15
CA TYR A 8 11.00 7.83 4.93
C TYR A 8 11.50 8.52 6.18
N ARG A 9 12.83 8.64 6.30
CA ARG A 9 13.47 9.40 7.36
C ARG A 9 14.57 10.27 6.78
N CYS A 10 14.44 11.58 6.93
CA CYS A 10 15.41 12.51 6.38
C CYS A 10 16.76 12.36 7.10
N GLY A 11 17.83 12.14 6.33
CA GLY A 11 19.19 12.12 6.87
C GLY A 11 19.64 13.47 7.45
N ARG A 12 19.08 14.58 6.96
CA ARG A 12 19.43 15.95 7.35
C ARG A 12 18.60 16.49 8.51
N CYS A 13 17.29 16.67 8.30
CA CYS A 13 16.41 17.29 9.30
C CYS A 13 15.77 16.28 10.26
N ARG A 14 15.99 14.97 10.05
CA ARG A 14 15.53 13.86 10.90
C ARG A 14 14.01 13.70 11.00
N LYS A 15 13.25 14.47 10.22
CA LYS A 15 11.80 14.30 10.07
C LYS A 15 11.47 12.99 9.37
N ILE A 16 10.29 12.48 9.69
CA ILE A 16 9.74 11.25 9.14
C ILE A 16 8.48 11.67 8.38
N TRP A 17 8.29 11.10 7.20
CA TRP A 17 7.06 11.23 6.42
C TRP A 17 6.78 9.90 5.74
N THR A 18 5.59 9.83 5.16
CA THR A 18 5.13 8.70 4.39
C THR A 18 4.68 9.17 3.02
N ASP A 19 4.82 8.30 2.03
CA ASP A 19 4.26 8.53 0.71
C ASP A 19 3.74 7.23 0.11
N GLU A 20 2.69 7.32 -0.70
CA GLU A 20 2.08 6.17 -1.36
C GLU A 20 2.53 6.11 -2.81
N TRP A 21 3.04 4.95 -3.25
CA TRP A 21 3.51 4.80 -4.61
C TRP A 21 3.43 3.36 -5.10
N SER A 22 3.39 3.18 -6.42
CA SER A 22 3.41 1.86 -7.05
C SER A 22 4.76 1.13 -6.93
N CYS A 23 5.77 1.76 -6.33
CA CYS A 23 7.09 1.18 -6.09
C CYS A 23 7.77 1.78 -4.85
N THR A 24 8.87 1.16 -4.42
CA THR A 24 9.69 1.64 -3.30
C THR A 24 10.85 2.49 -3.86
N CYS A 25 10.56 3.72 -4.29
CA CYS A 25 11.55 4.64 -4.83
C CYS A 25 12.08 5.64 -3.80
N ASP A 26 13.23 6.24 -4.10
CA ASP A 26 13.78 7.35 -3.34
C ASP A 26 12.91 8.60 -3.51
N ASP A 27 12.78 9.39 -2.45
CA ASP A 27 11.95 10.59 -2.41
C ASP A 27 12.73 11.82 -1.90
N GLU A 28 12.20 13.02 -2.17
CA GLU A 28 12.69 14.28 -1.64
C GLU A 28 12.00 14.64 -0.32
N CYS A 29 12.78 14.99 0.71
CA CYS A 29 12.22 15.39 1.99
C CYS A 29 11.38 16.68 1.87
N PRO A 30 10.06 16.62 2.14
CA PRO A 30 9.15 17.76 1.94
C PRO A 30 9.40 18.91 2.93
N HIS A 31 10.22 18.69 3.96
CA HIS A 31 10.52 19.68 4.98
C HIS A 31 11.78 20.51 4.70
N CYS A 32 12.75 19.96 3.97
CA CYS A 32 14.05 20.62 3.79
C CYS A 32 14.66 20.47 2.39
N GLY A 33 13.95 19.82 1.46
CA GLY A 33 14.37 19.61 0.07
C GLY A 33 15.61 18.72 -0.05
N PHE A 34 15.83 17.81 0.91
CA PHE A 34 16.95 16.88 0.82
C PHE A 34 16.49 15.64 0.05
N SER A 35 17.05 15.45 -1.15
CA SER A 35 16.72 14.39 -2.11
C SER A 35 17.34 13.02 -1.75
N ASP A 36 17.01 12.02 -2.56
CA ASP A 36 17.63 10.69 -2.56
C ASP A 36 17.42 9.91 -1.25
N MET A 37 16.23 10.08 -0.64
CA MET A 37 15.86 9.39 0.59
C MET A 37 15.16 8.09 0.25
N THR A 38 15.87 6.98 0.43
CA THR A 38 15.29 5.64 0.36
C THR A 38 14.35 5.38 1.53
N PRO A 39 13.20 4.71 1.31
CA PRO A 39 12.31 4.35 2.41
C PRO A 39 13.02 3.36 3.33
N PHE A 40 12.89 3.57 4.64
CA PHE A 40 13.44 2.63 5.63
C PHE A 40 12.49 1.48 5.93
N ASN A 41 11.22 1.61 5.55
CA ASN A 41 10.18 0.59 5.62
C ASN A 41 9.14 0.86 4.53
N SER A 42 8.49 -0.18 4.03
CA SER A 42 7.37 -0.07 3.09
C SER A 42 6.31 -1.09 3.48
N GLU A 43 5.07 -0.63 3.64
CA GLU A 43 3.92 -1.51 3.84
C GLU A 43 3.30 -1.84 2.49
N ASP A 44 3.06 -3.13 2.24
CA ASP A 44 2.37 -3.60 1.05
C ASP A 44 0.87 -3.31 1.19
N LEU A 45 0.40 -2.37 0.38
CA LEU A 45 -1.00 -1.99 0.26
C LEU A 45 -1.60 -2.49 -1.06
N THR A 46 -0.93 -3.39 -1.77
CA THR A 46 -1.45 -3.97 -3.02
C THR A 46 -2.78 -4.65 -2.80
N GLU A 47 -2.95 -5.29 -1.64
CA GLU A 47 -4.13 -6.04 -1.24
C GLU A 47 -4.58 -5.63 0.16
N LEU A 48 -5.83 -5.20 0.29
CA LEU A 48 -6.39 -4.72 1.55
C LEU A 48 -7.62 -5.53 1.94
N ILE A 49 -7.79 -5.75 3.24
CA ILE A 49 -9.04 -6.25 3.81
C ILE A 49 -9.63 -5.13 4.66
N VAL A 50 -10.72 -4.53 4.18
CA VAL A 50 -11.44 -3.48 4.91
C VAL A 50 -12.74 -4.04 5.48
N GLU A 51 -13.14 -3.55 6.65
CA GLU A 51 -14.43 -3.91 7.24
C GLU A 51 -15.49 -2.88 6.85
N GLU A 52 -16.50 -3.31 6.09
CA GLU A 52 -17.66 -2.51 5.71
C GLU A 52 -18.96 -3.22 6.10
N ASN A 53 -19.84 -2.56 6.85
CA ASN A 53 -21.17 -3.08 7.19
C ASN A 53 -21.15 -4.51 7.79
N LYS A 54 -20.20 -4.80 8.69
CA LYS A 54 -19.96 -6.13 9.30
C LYS A 54 -19.53 -7.22 8.30
N LYS A 55 -19.06 -6.83 7.12
CA LYS A 55 -18.44 -7.71 6.12
C LYS A 55 -17.00 -7.27 5.90
N PHE A 56 -16.17 -8.21 5.50
CA PHE A 56 -14.77 -7.99 5.15
C PHE A 56 -14.65 -7.97 3.64
N VAL A 57 -14.33 -6.81 3.08
CA VAL A 57 -14.16 -6.59 1.66
C VAL A 57 -12.69 -6.71 1.33
N VAL A 58 -12.36 -7.58 0.38
CA VAL A 58 -11.02 -7.70 -0.17
C VAL A 58 -10.92 -6.74 -1.35
N LEU A 59 -9.98 -5.81 -1.26
CA LEU A 59 -9.65 -4.85 -2.29
C LEU A 59 -8.26 -5.16 -2.84
N ARG A 60 -8.04 -4.94 -4.14
CA ARG A 60 -6.72 -5.04 -4.76
C ARG A 60 -6.50 -3.84 -5.67
N SER A 61 -5.30 -3.29 -5.67
CA SER A 61 -4.92 -2.23 -6.60
C SER A 61 -4.97 -2.73 -8.05
N SER A 62 -5.70 -2.01 -8.91
CA SER A 62 -5.85 -2.38 -10.32
C SER A 62 -4.51 -2.47 -11.04
N GLU A 63 -4.37 -3.35 -12.03
CA GLU A 63 -3.17 -3.43 -12.88
C GLU A 63 -2.90 -2.14 -13.67
N ASN A 64 -3.92 -1.30 -13.86
CA ASN A 64 -3.83 -0.02 -14.55
C ASN A 64 -3.63 1.18 -13.60
N ALA A 65 -3.41 0.94 -12.30
CA ALA A 65 -3.13 2.00 -11.34
C ALA A 65 -1.81 2.73 -11.69
N GLU A 66 -1.88 4.04 -11.84
CA GLU A 66 -0.74 4.92 -12.16
C GLU A 66 -0.47 5.92 -11.03
N ASP A 67 -1.38 6.88 -10.85
CA ASP A 67 -1.25 7.95 -9.84
C ASP A 67 -1.90 7.60 -8.49
N ASP A 68 -2.90 6.72 -8.51
CA ASP A 68 -3.67 6.26 -7.34
C ASP A 68 -3.81 4.73 -7.42
N PRO A 69 -4.02 4.02 -6.29
CA PRO A 69 -4.09 2.57 -6.29
C PRO A 69 -5.27 1.99 -7.06
N ASP A 70 -6.31 2.78 -7.34
CA ASP A 70 -7.57 2.38 -7.99
C ASP A 70 -8.06 1.00 -7.50
N TYR A 71 -8.41 0.94 -6.22
CA TYR A 71 -8.76 -0.31 -5.55
C TYR A 71 -10.05 -0.92 -6.10
N GLU A 72 -9.93 -2.12 -6.65
CA GLU A 72 -11.04 -2.92 -7.14
C GLU A 72 -11.47 -3.94 -6.08
N GLU A 73 -12.78 -4.10 -5.89
CA GLU A 73 -13.34 -5.14 -5.02
C GLU A 73 -13.18 -6.52 -5.65
N LEU A 74 -12.37 -7.37 -5.03
CA LEU A 74 -12.25 -8.78 -5.41
C LEU A 74 -13.35 -9.65 -4.81
N GLY A 75 -13.88 -9.26 -3.64
CA GLY A 75 -14.99 -9.98 -3.01
C GLY A 75 -15.33 -9.51 -1.60
N ARG A 76 -16.50 -9.95 -1.11
CA ARG A 76 -17.01 -9.65 0.24
C ARG A 76 -17.24 -10.93 1.03
N PHE A 77 -16.73 -10.95 2.25
CA PHE A 77 -16.75 -12.10 3.15
C PHE A 77 -17.41 -11.75 4.48
N ALA A 78 -17.96 -12.75 5.16
CA ALA A 78 -18.56 -12.56 6.49
C ALA A 78 -17.51 -12.48 7.61
N THR A 79 -16.30 -13.03 7.40
CA THR A 79 -15.23 -13.07 8.39
C THR A 79 -13.90 -12.63 7.78
N ARG A 80 -13.04 -12.05 8.63
CA ARG A 80 -11.69 -11.66 8.23
C ARG A 80 -10.84 -12.86 7.83
N ASP A 81 -11.09 -14.01 8.45
CA ASP A 81 -10.37 -15.25 8.18
C ASP A 81 -10.65 -15.75 6.76
N ALA A 82 -11.92 -15.75 6.33
CA ALA A 82 -12.30 -16.10 4.95
C ALA A 82 -11.70 -15.14 3.92
N ALA A 83 -11.67 -13.83 4.21
CA ALA A 83 -11.02 -12.84 3.35
C ALA A 83 -9.50 -13.08 3.23
N LYS A 84 -8.83 -13.43 4.34
CA LYS A 84 -7.40 -13.80 4.33
C LYS A 84 -7.14 -15.09 3.56
N GLU A 85 -7.97 -16.10 3.73
CA GLU A 85 -7.86 -17.36 2.99
C GLU A 85 -8.02 -17.13 1.49
N PHE A 86 -9.00 -16.30 1.10
CA PHE A 86 -9.18 -15.89 -0.28
C PHE A 86 -7.91 -15.25 -0.85
N LEU A 87 -7.33 -14.24 -0.19
CA LEU A 87 -6.08 -13.61 -0.62
C LEU A 87 -4.92 -14.62 -0.77
N ARG A 88 -4.76 -15.54 0.19
CA ARG A 88 -3.72 -16.59 0.12
C ARG A 88 -3.90 -17.51 -1.08
N SER A 89 -5.14 -17.81 -1.46
CA SER A 89 -5.46 -18.64 -2.62
C SER A 89 -5.40 -17.91 -3.96
N HIS A 90 -5.43 -16.57 -3.93
CA HIS A 90 -5.54 -15.70 -5.10
C HIS A 90 -4.20 -15.09 -5.54
N GLN A 91 -3.07 -15.67 -5.10
CA GLN A 91 -1.76 -15.29 -5.63
C GLN A 91 -1.68 -15.70 -7.10
N PRO A 92 -1.44 -14.76 -8.03
CA PRO A 92 -1.18 -15.12 -9.41
C PRO A 92 0.08 -16.00 -9.48
N ASN A 93 -0.03 -17.11 -10.23
CA ASN A 93 1.11 -17.99 -10.57
C ASN A 93 2.24 -17.23 -11.25
#